data_AF-A0A524NQV7-F1
#
_entry.id   AF-A0A524NQV7-F1
#
_cell.length_a   1.000
_cell.length_b   1.000
_cell.length_c   1.000
_cell.angle_alpha   90.00
_cell.angle_beta   90.00
_cell.angle_gamma   90.00
#
_symmetry.space_group_name_H-M   'P 1'
#
loop_
_entity.id
_entity.type
_entity.pdbx_description
1 polymer ?
#
loop_
_entity_poly.entity_id
_entity_poly.type
_entity_poly.pdbx_seq_one_letter_code
_entity_poly.pdbx_strand_id
1 'polypeptide(L)'
;MTTRERKFVFDTIESGGAQTIKESYVLLLASKIPNKTRKPKISQEISDMNNGLAGNPKRMCIAYEKYLLGIPLSGSLVELYYNERVNIKCRDFHKLPDGASGHFGVVIEGVREIKDKNGNRMCFLSLSDETYMLDSVVVFASFYNKVAWIIEEGKPVFISGKKNKGSLIVNNISHL
;
A
#
# COMPACT_ATOMS: atom_id res chain seq x y z
N MET A 1 14.57 -14.72 25.38
CA MET A 1 13.90 -14.05 26.51
C MET A 1 13.58 -15.06 27.60
N THR A 2 13.89 -14.76 28.86
CA THR A 2 13.58 -15.65 30.00
C THR A 2 12.14 -15.49 30.48
N THR A 3 11.61 -16.46 31.22
CA THR A 3 10.24 -16.42 31.76
C THR A 3 10.00 -15.21 32.67
N ARG A 4 11.01 -14.79 33.44
CA ARG A 4 10.95 -13.60 34.32
C ARG A 4 10.93 -12.29 33.52
N GLU A 5 11.75 -12.20 32.47
CA GLU A 5 11.77 -11.03 31.57
C GLU A 5 10.43 -10.89 30.82
N ARG A 6 9.85 -12.00 30.35
CA ARG A 6 8.53 -12.01 29.68
C ARG A 6 7.45 -11.52 30.63
N LYS A 7 7.39 -12.09 31.83
CA LYS A 7 6.39 -11.70 32.83
C LYS A 7 6.46 -10.21 33.15
N PHE A 8 7.66 -9.67 33.35
CA PHE A 8 7.84 -8.23 33.59
C PHE A 8 7.29 -7.36 32.44
N VAL A 9 7.60 -7.72 31.19
CA VAL A 9 7.12 -6.99 30.01
C VAL A 9 5.59 -7.00 29.92
N PHE A 10 4.96 -8.16 30.13
CA PHE A 10 3.50 -8.29 30.12
C PHE A 10 2.84 -7.51 31.28
N ASP A 11 3.32 -7.70 32.51
CA ASP A 11 2.80 -7.01 33.70
C ASP A 11 2.92 -5.48 33.57
N THR A 12 3.98 -4.97 32.92
CA THR A 12 4.20 -3.53 32.71
C THR A 12 3.23 -2.94 31.67
N ILE A 13 2.85 -3.71 30.65
CA ILE A 13 1.87 -3.29 29.65
C ILE A 13 0.45 -3.35 30.24
N GLU A 14 0.10 -4.43 30.94
CA GLU A 14 -1.22 -4.60 31.56
C GLU A 14 -1.50 -3.56 32.65
N SER A 15 -0.48 -3.16 33.41
CA SER A 15 -0.59 -2.09 34.40
C SER A 15 -0.63 -0.68 33.80
N GLY A 16 -0.53 -0.54 32.48
CA GLY A 16 -0.50 0.75 31.78
C GLY A 16 0.81 1.54 31.97
N GLY A 17 1.85 0.91 32.55
CA GLY A 17 3.17 1.53 32.74
C GLY A 17 3.97 1.72 31.45
N ALA A 18 3.56 1.06 30.37
CA ALA A 18 4.08 1.25 29.03
C ALA A 18 2.93 1.15 28.02
N GLN A 19 2.86 2.09 27.06
CA GLN A 19 1.85 2.07 26.00
C GLN A 19 2.27 1.18 24.83
N THR A 20 3.58 0.94 24.67
CA THR A 20 4.13 0.11 23.60
C THR A 20 5.06 -0.97 24.13
N ILE A 21 5.22 -2.05 23.34
CA ILE A 21 6.20 -3.12 23.64
C ILE A 21 7.63 -2.56 23.68
N LYS A 22 7.92 -1.52 22.89
CA LYS A 22 9.23 -0.86 22.91
C LYS A 22 9.53 -0.25 24.29
N GLU A 23 8.58 0.50 24.85
CA GLU A 23 8.74 1.16 26.14
C GLU A 23 8.96 0.17 27.28
N SER A 24 8.23 -0.95 27.28
CA SER A 24 8.41 -2.00 28.29
C SER A 24 9.78 -2.68 28.19
N TYR A 25 10.37 -2.80 27.00
CA TYR A 25 11.75 -3.30 26.83
C TYR A 25 12.81 -2.29 27.33
N VAL A 26 12.59 -1.00 27.15
CA VAL A 26 13.45 0.06 27.70
C VAL A 26 13.41 0.04 29.24
N LEU A 27 12.22 -0.10 29.82
CA LEU A 27 12.04 -0.24 31.27
C LEU A 27 12.67 -1.55 31.80
N LEU A 28 12.58 -2.64 31.04
CA LEU A 28 13.22 -3.91 31.38
C LEU A 28 14.75 -3.76 31.45
N LEU A 29 15.38 -3.04 30.51
CA LEU A 29 16.82 -2.76 30.54
C LEU A 29 17.26 -1.93 31.74
N ALA A 30 16.44 -0.96 32.15
CA ALA A 30 16.68 -0.12 33.32
C ALA A 30 16.52 -0.89 34.64
N SER A 31 15.77 -1.99 34.64
CA SER A 31 15.56 -2.83 35.80
C SER A 31 16.79 -3.71 36.16
N LYS A 32 16.79 -4.30 37.36
CA LYS A 32 17.80 -5.28 37.80
C LYS A 32 17.52 -6.72 37.33
N ILE A 33 16.45 -6.92 36.57
CA ILE A 33 15.96 -8.25 36.16
C ILE A 33 16.87 -8.92 35.09
N PRO A 34 17.37 -8.20 34.08
CA PRO A 34 18.23 -8.80 33.07
C PRO A 34 19.64 -9.04 33.61
N ASN A 35 20.18 -10.23 33.34
CA ASN A 35 21.58 -10.55 33.61
C ASN A 35 22.51 -9.69 32.72
N LYS A 36 23.74 -9.42 33.18
CA LYS A 36 24.77 -8.65 32.45
C LYS A 36 25.00 -9.16 31.03
N THR A 37 24.94 -10.47 30.81
CA THR A 37 25.07 -11.11 29.49
C THR A 37 23.84 -10.97 28.59
N ARG A 38 22.67 -10.68 29.16
CA ARG A 38 21.40 -10.49 28.44
C ARG A 38 21.18 -9.05 27.99
N LYS A 39 21.68 -8.07 28.76
CA LYS A 39 21.61 -6.63 28.42
C LYS A 39 22.00 -6.32 26.96
N PRO A 40 23.13 -6.82 26.41
CA PRO A 40 23.50 -6.53 25.02
C PRO A 40 22.50 -7.08 24.00
N LYS A 41 21.90 -8.25 24.26
CA LYS A 41 20.88 -8.84 23.37
C LYS A 41 19.57 -8.04 23.39
N ILE A 42 19.16 -7.58 24.58
CA ILE A 42 17.96 -6.75 24.72
C ILE A 42 18.18 -5.36 24.09
N SER A 43 19.37 -4.77 24.25
CA SER A 43 19.69 -3.50 23.57
C SER A 43 19.73 -3.67 22.04
N GLN A 44 20.17 -4.83 21.55
CA GLN A 44 20.13 -5.15 20.13
C GLN A 44 18.68 -5.28 19.63
N GLU A 45 17.81 -6.02 20.34
CA GLU A 45 16.37 -6.11 20.03
C GLU A 45 15.68 -4.71 20.04
N ILE A 46 16.07 -3.81 20.95
CA ILE A 46 15.58 -2.42 20.95
C ILE A 46 16.12 -1.63 19.77
N SER A 47 17.38 -1.84 19.40
CA SER A 47 17.98 -1.24 18.20
C SER A 47 17.26 -1.73 16.94
N ASP A 48 16.90 -3.00 16.87
CA ASP A 48 16.15 -3.59 15.75
C ASP A 48 14.72 -3.04 15.70
N MET A 49 14.07 -2.87 16.86
CA MET A 49 12.78 -2.16 16.98
C MET A 49 12.89 -0.68 16.58
N ASN A 50 14.01 -0.01 16.88
CA ASN A 50 14.27 1.39 16.51
C ASN A 50 14.58 1.57 15.03
N ASN A 51 15.28 0.61 14.44
CA ASN A 51 15.56 0.59 13.02
C ASN A 51 14.28 0.30 12.20
N GLY A 52 13.23 -0.19 12.87
CA GLY A 52 11.97 -0.59 12.23
C GLY A 52 12.19 -1.70 11.21
N LEU A 53 11.10 -2.22 10.67
CA LEU A 53 11.20 -2.77 9.31
C LEU A 53 11.56 -1.58 8.42
N ALA A 54 12.75 -1.59 7.82
CA ALA A 54 13.20 -0.52 6.93
C ALA A 54 12.10 -0.19 5.90
N GLY A 55 11.40 0.94 6.07
CA GLY A 55 10.23 1.27 5.26
C GLY A 55 9.29 2.26 5.93
N ASN A 56 8.45 2.90 5.13
CA ASN A 56 7.39 3.78 5.63
C ASN A 56 6.38 2.94 6.45
N PRO A 57 6.14 3.23 7.74
CA PRO A 57 5.29 2.40 8.61
C PRO A 57 3.85 2.32 8.10
N LYS A 58 3.33 3.39 7.49
CA LYS A 58 2.01 3.39 6.86
C LYS A 58 1.95 2.44 5.67
N ARG A 59 3.02 2.39 4.85
CA ARG A 59 3.13 1.43 3.73
C ARG A 59 3.09 -0.01 4.21
N MET A 60 3.82 -0.32 5.28
CA MET A 60 3.85 -1.65 5.86
C MET A 60 2.49 -2.04 6.44
N CYS A 61 1.83 -1.13 7.16
CA CYS A 61 0.49 -1.35 7.70
C CYS A 61 -0.51 -1.71 6.58
N ILE A 62 -0.58 -0.90 5.53
CA ILE A 62 -1.46 -1.13 4.37
C ILE A 62 -1.16 -2.47 3.69
N ALA A 63 0.12 -2.81 3.54
CA ALA A 63 0.53 -4.10 2.97
C ALA A 63 0.09 -5.29 3.83
N TYR A 64 0.23 -5.20 5.16
CA TYR A 64 -0.22 -6.26 6.07
C TYR A 64 -1.73 -6.39 6.12
N GLU A 65 -2.47 -5.29 6.14
CA GLU A 65 -3.94 -5.30 6.08
C GLU A 65 -4.41 -5.97 4.79
N LYS A 66 -3.85 -5.59 3.64
CA LYS A 66 -4.19 -6.22 2.37
C LYS A 66 -3.84 -7.71 2.33
N TYR A 67 -2.69 -8.10 2.88
CA TYR A 67 -2.28 -9.50 2.93
C TYR A 67 -3.14 -10.36 3.88
N LEU A 68 -3.50 -9.84 5.06
CA LEU A 68 -4.22 -10.59 6.09
C LEU A 68 -5.74 -10.53 5.91
N LEU A 69 -6.28 -9.39 5.49
CA LEU A 69 -7.71 -9.11 5.40
C LEU A 69 -8.22 -9.09 3.95
N GLY A 70 -7.33 -9.05 2.96
CA GLY A 70 -7.68 -8.89 1.54
C GLY A 70 -7.99 -7.46 1.13
N ILE A 71 -8.18 -6.54 2.08
CA ILE A 71 -8.48 -5.12 1.84
C ILE A 71 -7.69 -4.23 2.79
N PRO A 72 -7.19 -3.07 2.34
CA PRO A 72 -6.57 -2.10 3.23
C PRO A 72 -7.65 -1.28 3.96
N LEU A 73 -7.49 -1.11 5.27
CA LEU A 73 -8.42 -0.35 6.12
C LEU A 73 -7.86 1.04 6.48
N SER A 74 -6.55 1.13 6.67
CA SER A 74 -5.84 2.34 7.08
C SER A 74 -5.68 3.38 5.95
N GLY A 75 -5.98 3.03 4.70
CA GLY A 75 -5.92 3.93 3.54
C GLY A 75 -5.39 3.26 2.27
N SER A 76 -5.10 4.05 1.24
CA SER A 76 -4.54 3.55 -0.03
C SER A 76 -3.02 3.78 -0.14
N LEU A 77 -2.33 2.92 -0.90
CA LEU A 77 -0.91 3.13 -1.24
C LEU A 77 -0.68 4.42 -2.02
N VAL A 78 -1.69 4.91 -2.76
CA VAL A 78 -1.64 6.16 -3.52
C VAL A 78 -1.38 7.36 -2.60
N GLU A 79 -1.93 7.35 -1.38
CA GLU A 79 -1.77 8.47 -0.43
C GLU A 79 -0.31 8.71 -0.01
N LEU A 80 0.57 7.72 -0.19
CA LEU A 80 1.99 7.86 0.10
C LEU A 80 2.73 8.67 -0.97
N TYR A 81 2.14 8.82 -2.16
CA TYR A 81 2.72 9.47 -3.32
C TYR A 81 1.86 10.68 -3.68
N TYR A 82 2.18 11.83 -3.06
CA TYR A 82 1.52 13.08 -3.42
C TYR A 82 1.89 13.47 -4.85
N ASN A 83 0.87 13.68 -5.69
CA ASN A 83 1.05 14.08 -7.08
C ASN A 83 0.02 15.15 -7.47
N GLU A 84 0.50 16.35 -7.74
CA GLU A 84 -0.31 17.53 -8.11
C GLU A 84 -1.10 17.32 -9.41
N ARG A 85 -0.68 16.39 -10.27
CA ARG A 85 -1.35 16.10 -11.54
C ARG A 85 -2.67 15.36 -11.35
N VAL A 86 -2.88 14.72 -10.20
CA VAL A 86 -4.11 13.98 -9.90
C VAL A 86 -5.22 14.98 -9.62
N ASN A 87 -6.27 14.97 -10.43
CA ASN A 87 -7.38 15.91 -10.30
C ASN A 87 -8.69 15.24 -9.88
N ILE A 88 -8.85 13.93 -10.10
CA ILE A 88 -10.11 13.22 -9.92
C ILE A 88 -9.85 11.93 -9.13
N LYS A 89 -10.77 11.62 -8.22
CA LYS A 89 -10.84 10.36 -7.47
C LYS A 89 -11.71 9.34 -8.19
N CYS A 90 -11.47 8.06 -7.97
CA CYS A 90 -12.21 6.97 -8.61
C CYS A 90 -13.72 7.08 -8.39
N ARG A 91 -14.18 7.52 -7.21
CA ARG A 91 -15.59 7.76 -6.91
C ARG A 91 -16.23 8.78 -7.86
N ASP A 92 -15.51 9.83 -8.22
CA ASP A 92 -16.04 10.92 -9.03
C ASP A 92 -15.98 10.64 -10.55
N PHE A 93 -15.33 9.55 -10.96
CA PHE A 93 -15.29 9.08 -12.35
C PHE A 93 -16.70 8.89 -12.94
N HIS A 94 -17.65 8.38 -12.14
CA HIS A 94 -19.01 8.17 -12.62
C HIS A 94 -19.72 9.47 -13.00
N LYS A 95 -19.34 10.60 -12.37
CA LYS A 95 -19.92 11.93 -12.62
C LYS A 95 -19.34 12.63 -13.85
N LEU A 96 -18.19 12.19 -14.36
CA LEU A 96 -17.59 12.79 -15.55
C LEU A 96 -18.51 12.63 -16.76
N PRO A 97 -18.65 13.67 -17.61
CA PRO A 97 -19.36 13.53 -18.87
C PRO A 97 -18.55 12.66 -19.83
N ASP A 98 -19.23 12.09 -20.81
CA ASP A 98 -18.57 11.28 -21.84
C ASP A 98 -17.61 12.14 -22.67
N GLY A 99 -16.43 11.60 -23.00
CA GLY A 99 -15.36 12.33 -23.68
C GLY A 99 -14.48 13.20 -22.77
N ALA A 100 -14.86 13.43 -21.51
CA ALA A 100 -14.02 14.17 -20.56
C ALA A 100 -12.73 13.41 -20.24
N SER A 101 -11.65 14.16 -20.05
CA SER A 101 -10.36 13.62 -19.63
C SER A 101 -10.21 13.72 -18.12
N GLY A 102 -9.59 12.72 -17.50
CA GLY A 102 -9.28 12.72 -16.07
C GLY A 102 -7.89 12.18 -15.77
N HIS A 103 -7.35 12.62 -14.64
CA HIS A 103 -6.03 12.26 -14.14
C HIS A 103 -6.17 11.64 -12.75
N PHE A 104 -5.69 10.42 -12.60
CA PHE A 104 -5.93 9.57 -11.45
C PHE A 104 -4.60 9.07 -10.88
N GLY A 105 -4.49 9.03 -9.56
CA GLY A 105 -3.49 8.25 -8.86
C GLY A 105 -4.16 7.00 -8.31
N VAL A 106 -3.69 5.83 -8.70
CA VAL A 106 -4.40 4.56 -8.48
C VAL A 106 -3.43 3.41 -8.25
N VAL A 107 -3.87 2.37 -7.56
CA VAL A 107 -3.20 1.07 -7.49
C VAL A 107 -3.83 0.15 -8.53
N ILE A 108 -3.01 -0.59 -9.27
CA ILE A 108 -3.49 -1.66 -10.15
C ILE A 108 -3.86 -2.85 -9.26
N GLU A 109 -5.14 -3.20 -9.20
CA GLU A 109 -5.64 -4.33 -8.41
C GLU A 109 -5.69 -5.62 -9.22
N GLY A 110 -5.97 -5.53 -10.51
CA GLY A 110 -6.12 -6.68 -11.38
C GLY A 110 -5.72 -6.37 -12.81
N VAL A 111 -5.05 -7.31 -13.46
CA VAL A 111 -4.68 -7.21 -14.88
C VAL A 111 -5.26 -8.39 -15.64
N ARG A 112 -6.21 -8.12 -16.53
CA ARG A 112 -6.77 -9.12 -17.44
C ARG A 112 -6.31 -8.86 -18.87
N GLU A 113 -5.31 -9.61 -19.30
CA GLU A 113 -4.84 -9.57 -20.69
C GLU A 113 -5.76 -10.36 -21.62
N ILE A 114 -6.06 -9.76 -22.76
CA ILE A 114 -6.80 -10.39 -23.85
C ILE A 114 -6.16 -10.05 -25.20
N LYS A 115 -6.47 -10.84 -26.23
CA LYS A 115 -6.10 -10.49 -27.61
C LYS A 115 -7.28 -9.82 -28.30
N ASP A 116 -6.98 -8.77 -29.06
CA ASP A 116 -7.95 -8.18 -29.97
C ASP A 116 -8.23 -9.12 -31.16
N LYS A 117 -9.19 -8.74 -32.01
CA LYS A 117 -9.56 -9.50 -33.23
C LYS A 117 -8.39 -9.64 -34.22
N ASN A 118 -7.39 -8.77 -34.13
CA ASN A 118 -6.21 -8.75 -34.99
C ASN A 118 -5.02 -9.51 -34.35
N GLY A 119 -5.21 -10.12 -33.17
CA GLY A 119 -4.18 -10.85 -32.44
C GLY A 119 -3.26 -9.99 -31.56
N ASN A 120 -3.45 -8.67 -31.50
CA ASN A 120 -2.65 -7.79 -30.65
C ASN A 120 -3.08 -7.87 -29.18
N ARG A 121 -2.13 -7.71 -28.26
CA ARG A 121 -2.40 -7.76 -26.82
C ARG A 121 -3.00 -6.45 -26.34
N MET A 122 -4.10 -6.52 -25.60
CA MET A 122 -4.70 -5.41 -24.87
C MET A 122 -5.03 -5.90 -23.45
N CYS A 123 -5.32 -4.98 -22.53
CA CYS A 123 -5.74 -5.38 -21.18
C CYS A 123 -6.93 -4.59 -20.66
N PHE A 124 -7.68 -5.27 -19.80
CA PHE A 124 -8.62 -4.64 -18.87
C PHE A 124 -7.95 -4.56 -17.51
N LEU A 125 -8.07 -3.40 -16.87
CA LEU A 125 -7.49 -3.14 -15.56
C LEU A 125 -8.61 -2.94 -14.53
N SER A 126 -8.38 -3.48 -13.34
CA SER A 126 -9.06 -3.06 -12.13
C SER A 126 -8.16 -2.10 -11.38
N LEU A 127 -8.64 -0.90 -11.09
CA LEU A 127 -7.88 0.16 -10.44
C LEU A 127 -8.54 0.55 -9.12
N SER A 128 -7.78 0.85 -8.08
CA SER A 128 -8.33 1.34 -6.80
C SER A 128 -7.64 2.63 -6.36
N ASP A 129 -8.40 3.50 -5.69
CA ASP A 129 -7.86 4.57 -4.85
C ASP A 129 -8.46 4.45 -3.43
N GLU A 130 -8.23 5.43 -2.54
CA GLU A 130 -8.84 5.39 -1.20
C GLU A 130 -10.38 5.52 -1.20
N THR A 131 -10.99 5.85 -2.34
CA THR A 131 -12.43 6.15 -2.45
C THR A 131 -13.23 5.01 -3.08
N TYR A 132 -12.73 4.39 -4.16
CA TYR A 132 -13.49 3.42 -4.94
C TYR A 132 -12.59 2.57 -5.85
N MET A 133 -13.14 1.44 -6.34
CA MET A 133 -12.50 0.55 -7.31
C MET A 133 -13.18 0.66 -8.68
N LEU A 134 -12.40 0.87 -9.73
CA LEU A 134 -12.85 0.96 -11.13
C LEU A 134 -12.43 -0.28 -11.90
N ASP A 135 -13.40 -1.10 -12.30
CA ASP A 135 -13.18 -2.30 -13.14
C ASP A 135 -13.34 -2.02 -14.65
N SER A 136 -13.93 -0.89 -15.01
CA SER A 136 -14.22 -0.51 -16.40
C SER A 136 -13.07 0.24 -17.06
N VAL A 137 -11.83 -0.24 -16.93
CA VAL A 137 -10.64 0.44 -17.46
C VAL A 137 -10.03 -0.36 -18.60
N VAL A 138 -9.81 0.32 -19.73
CA VAL A 138 -9.39 -0.32 -20.98
C VAL A 138 -8.08 0.29 -21.47
N VAL A 139 -7.10 -0.58 -21.72
CA VAL A 139 -5.83 -0.24 -22.34
C VAL A 139 -5.77 -0.94 -23.69
N PHE A 140 -5.97 -0.18 -24.77
CA PHE A 140 -5.94 -0.74 -26.12
C PHE A 140 -4.54 -1.16 -26.54
N ALA A 141 -4.47 -2.09 -27.51
CA ALA A 141 -3.22 -2.70 -27.94
C ALA A 141 -2.16 -1.70 -28.45
N SER A 142 -2.60 -0.63 -29.11
CA SER A 142 -1.72 0.45 -29.60
C SER A 142 -0.92 1.11 -28.48
N PHE A 143 -1.49 1.15 -27.27
CA PHE A 143 -0.87 1.73 -26.10
C PHE A 143 -0.24 0.67 -25.20
N TYR A 144 -0.93 -0.46 -24.96
CA TYR A 144 -0.47 -1.56 -24.10
C TYR A 144 0.95 -2.03 -24.44
N ASN A 145 1.27 -2.23 -25.72
CA ASN A 145 2.60 -2.69 -26.14
C ASN A 145 3.75 -1.74 -25.73
N LYS A 146 3.46 -0.45 -25.45
CA LYS A 146 4.45 0.54 -25.01
C LYS A 146 4.63 0.59 -23.50
N VAL A 147 3.60 0.19 -22.74
CA VAL A 147 3.52 0.38 -21.28
C VAL A 147 3.34 -0.91 -20.49
N ALA A 148 3.34 -2.07 -21.14
CA ALA A 148 3.19 -3.37 -20.51
C ALA A 148 4.16 -3.60 -19.33
N TRP A 149 5.37 -3.02 -19.41
CA TRP A 149 6.38 -3.10 -18.34
C TRP A 149 6.00 -2.35 -17.05
N ILE A 150 5.07 -1.38 -17.11
CA ILE A 150 4.56 -0.64 -15.96
C ILE A 150 3.35 -1.36 -15.33
N ILE A 151 2.56 -2.05 -16.16
CA ILE A 151 1.28 -2.65 -15.77
C ILE A 151 1.55 -3.93 -14.98
N GLU A 152 1.45 -3.86 -13.66
CA GLU A 152 1.59 -4.99 -12.76
C GLU A 152 0.67 -4.80 -11.54
N GLU A 153 0.09 -5.88 -11.05
CA GLU A 153 -0.77 -5.85 -9.87
C GLU A 153 0.00 -5.37 -8.63
N GLY A 154 -0.67 -4.58 -7.78
CA GLY A 154 -0.10 -3.96 -6.58
C GLY A 154 0.75 -2.72 -6.84
N LYS A 155 1.02 -2.33 -8.09
CA LYS A 155 1.79 -1.11 -8.37
C LYS A 155 0.92 0.16 -8.29
N PRO A 156 1.35 1.19 -7.52
CA PRO A 156 0.77 2.52 -7.61
C PRO A 156 1.28 3.19 -8.90
N VAL A 157 0.35 3.70 -9.69
CA VAL A 157 0.60 4.35 -10.97
C VAL A 157 -0.25 5.62 -11.12
N PHE A 158 0.27 6.54 -11.90
CA PHE A 158 -0.48 7.68 -12.40
C PHE A 158 -1.08 7.32 -13.75
N ILE A 159 -2.39 7.52 -13.90
CA ILE A 159 -3.13 7.20 -15.12
C ILE A 159 -3.89 8.43 -15.61
N SER A 160 -3.79 8.72 -16.90
CA SER A 160 -4.66 9.68 -17.55
C SER A 160 -5.40 9.06 -18.73
N GLY A 161 -6.65 9.46 -18.88
CA GLY A 161 -7.55 8.83 -19.85
C GLY A 161 -8.81 9.64 -20.10
N LYS A 162 -9.61 9.15 -21.03
CA LYS A 162 -10.92 9.72 -21.36
C LYS A 162 -12.03 8.75 -21.02
N LYS A 163 -13.14 9.28 -20.49
CA LYS A 163 -14.36 8.48 -20.33
C LYS A 163 -14.99 8.25 -21.71
N ASN A 164 -15.34 7.00 -21.99
CA ASN A 164 -16.08 6.60 -23.18
C ASN A 164 -17.12 5.54 -22.79
N LYS A 165 -18.40 5.86 -22.90
CA LYS A 165 -19.54 4.96 -22.61
C LYS A 165 -19.41 4.24 -21.26
N GLY A 166 -18.96 4.96 -20.24
CA GLY A 166 -18.79 4.43 -18.88
C GLY A 166 -17.47 3.69 -18.62
N SER A 167 -16.62 3.52 -19.63
CA SER A 167 -15.27 2.96 -19.49
C SER A 167 -14.20 4.06 -19.51
N LEU A 168 -13.12 3.89 -18.77
CA LEU A 168 -11.95 4.75 -18.85
C LEU A 168 -11.00 4.20 -19.92
N ILE A 169 -10.85 4.93 -21.01
CA ILE A 169 -9.85 4.63 -22.04
C ILE A 169 -8.55 5.32 -21.65
N VAL A 170 -7.53 4.53 -21.38
CA VAL A 170 -6.23 5.03 -20.92
C VAL A 170 -5.40 5.54 -22.08
N ASN A 171 -4.87 6.76 -21.94
CA ASN A 171 -4.00 7.41 -22.92
C ASN A 171 -2.55 7.55 -22.42
N ASN A 172 -2.35 7.63 -21.10
CA ASN A 172 -1.03 7.73 -20.49
C ASN A 172 -0.99 6.96 -19.15
N ILE A 173 0.13 6.29 -18.89
CA ILE A 173 0.46 5.63 -17.63
C ILE A 173 1.91 5.96 -17.31
N SER A 174 2.16 6.38 -16.07
CA SER A 174 3.48 6.60 -15.52
C SER A 174 3.57 6.10 -14.09
N HIS A 175 4.78 5.95 -13.56
CA HIS A 175 4.97 5.72 -12.14
C HIS A 175 4.50 6.93 -11.31
N LEU A 176 4.00 6.62 -10.10
CA LEU A 176 3.70 7.60 -9.05
C LEU A 176 4.96 7.92 -8.24
#